data_AF-A0A3L9M3T8-F1
#
_entry.id   AF-A0A3L9M3T8-F1
#
_cell.length_a   1.000
_cell.length_b   1.000
_cell.length_c   1.000
_cell.angle_alpha   90.00
_cell.angle_beta   90.00
_cell.angle_gamma   90.00
#
_symmetry.space_group_name_H-M   'P 1'
#
loop_
_entity.id
_entity.type
_entity.pdbx_description
1 polymer ?
#
loop_
_entity_poly.entity_id
_entity_poly.type
_entity_poly.pdbx_seq_one_letter_code
_entity_poly.pdbx_strand_id
1 'polypeptide(L)'
;MNTKNIIHTHTTQLSAKKNQVRTSQVAIKHKRLLTSGEIDMCRRIFKDSIDYSKVLIKRSSTWSVPGLTGNTFSPMGTINLTSSLFDQFPDFSNCQNDYSAEHHFIHEMTHIWQYQLGGGVRHIGQAAMLFRQGGYICSSISPDYGDDYTAYYTDLTGKHVDRKFHEFNLEQQGRIIELWHDAVYMQHKSPKRRHHIQSRKLLGYVERTLREFLLNPSDKKHLPQSQIVDKP
;
A
#
# COMPACT_ATOMS: atom_id res chain seq x y z
N MET A 1 0.74 16.34 21.67
CA MET A 1 0.50 17.14 20.45
C MET A 1 -0.99 17.21 20.18
N ASN A 2 -1.58 18.41 20.31
CA ASN A 2 -3.02 18.66 20.21
C ASN A 2 -3.56 18.33 18.81
N THR A 3 -4.44 17.33 18.70
CA THR A 3 -5.25 17.07 17.50
C THR A 3 -6.25 18.20 17.32
N LYS A 4 -6.06 19.05 16.30
CA LYS A 4 -7.10 19.98 15.85
C LYS A 4 -8.18 19.18 15.13
N ASN A 5 -9.24 18.81 15.85
CA ASN A 5 -10.48 18.32 15.24
C ASN A 5 -11.16 19.52 14.56
N ILE A 6 -11.49 19.39 13.27
CA ILE A 6 -12.37 20.37 12.62
C ILE A 6 -13.80 20.00 13.00
N ILE A 7 -14.49 20.92 13.69
CA ILE A 7 -15.88 20.76 14.09
C ILE A 7 -16.73 21.24 12.91
N HIS A 8 -17.42 20.31 12.23
CA HIS A 8 -18.41 20.69 11.23
C HIS A 8 -19.78 20.81 11.90
N THR A 9 -20.46 21.93 11.68
CA THR A 9 -21.76 22.24 12.28
C THR A 9 -22.82 22.11 11.19
N HIS A 10 -23.67 21.08 11.28
CA HIS A 10 -24.85 20.94 10.42
C HIS A 10 -26.10 21.43 11.16
N THR A 11 -26.80 22.40 10.57
CA THR A 11 -28.08 22.89 11.08
C THR A 11 -29.19 22.46 10.12
N THR A 12 -29.98 21.46 10.51
CA THR A 12 -31.18 21.08 9.75
C THR A 12 -32.36 21.88 10.28
N GLN A 13 -32.91 22.79 9.47
CA GLN A 13 -34.15 23.50 9.83
C GLN A 13 -35.37 22.67 9.41
N LEU A 14 -36.05 22.07 10.40
CA LEU A 14 -37.39 21.53 10.22
C LEU A 14 -38.41 22.62 10.57
N SER A 15 -39.30 22.92 9.63
CA SER A 15 -40.35 23.93 9.78
C SER A 15 -41.37 23.55 10.86
N ALA A 16 -41.70 24.55 11.68
CA ALA A 16 -42.92 24.72 12.49
C ALA A 16 -43.25 23.72 13.63
N LYS A 17 -42.53 23.84 14.75
CA LYS A 17 -43.08 24.08 16.12
C LYS A 17 -41.94 23.90 17.13
N LYS A 18 -41.75 24.92 18.00
CA LYS A 18 -40.90 24.95 19.21
C LYS A 18 -40.08 23.67 19.44
N ASN A 19 -38.90 23.56 18.85
CA ASN A 19 -37.99 22.47 19.16
C ASN A 19 -36.55 22.99 19.17
N GLN A 20 -35.86 22.72 20.27
CA GLN A 20 -34.45 23.03 20.49
C GLN A 20 -33.63 22.58 19.28
N VAL A 21 -32.86 23.52 18.73
CA VAL A 21 -31.82 23.24 17.74
C VAL A 21 -30.78 22.35 18.42
N ARG A 22 -30.80 21.04 18.13
CA ARG A 22 -29.73 20.13 18.56
C ARG A 22 -28.57 20.26 17.59
N THR A 23 -27.54 20.98 18.00
CA THR A 23 -26.27 21.03 17.29
C THR A 23 -25.45 19.80 17.64
N SER A 24 -25.32 18.85 16.71
CA SER A 24 -24.41 17.71 16.86
C SER A 24 -23.03 18.10 16.34
N GLN A 25 -22.03 18.18 17.22
CA GLN A 25 -20.64 18.32 16.80
C GLN A 25 -20.11 16.96 16.34
N VAL A 26 -19.80 16.81 15.06
CA VAL A 26 -19.11 15.62 14.54
C VAL A 26 -17.63 15.95 14.41
N ALA A 27 -16.80 15.33 15.24
CA ALA A 27 -15.35 15.44 15.14
C ALA A 27 -14.85 14.54 14.01
N ILE A 28 -14.37 15.14 12.90
CA ILE A 28 -13.80 14.39 11.79
C ILE A 28 -12.38 13.96 12.16
N LYS A 29 -12.12 12.64 12.22
CA LYS A 29 -10.77 12.11 12.41
C LYS A 29 -9.96 12.28 11.11
N HIS A 30 -8.86 13.02 11.19
CA HIS A 30 -7.99 13.30 10.04
C HIS A 30 -6.74 12.40 9.94
N LYS A 31 -6.45 11.62 10.99
CA LYS A 31 -5.34 10.67 11.01
C LYS A 31 -5.58 9.60 12.06
N ARG A 32 -4.95 8.44 11.90
CA ARG A 32 -4.91 7.36 12.89
C ARG A 32 -3.57 6.63 12.85
N LEU A 33 -3.25 5.97 13.94
CA LEU A 33 -2.20 4.93 13.96
C LEU A 33 -2.76 3.64 13.34
N LEU A 34 -1.87 2.68 13.10
CA LEU A 34 -2.28 1.33 12.74
C LEU A 34 -3.12 0.69 13.84
N THR A 35 -4.10 -0.13 13.46
CA THR A 35 -4.82 -1.00 14.39
C THR A 35 -3.95 -2.17 14.83
N SER A 36 -4.33 -2.89 15.88
CA SER A 36 -3.63 -4.12 16.28
C SER A 36 -3.68 -5.17 15.17
N GLY A 37 -4.82 -5.31 14.48
CA GLY A 37 -4.97 -6.25 13.36
C GLY A 37 -4.06 -5.90 12.19
N GLU A 38 -3.94 -4.62 11.83
CA GLU A 38 -3.01 -4.15 10.79
C GLU A 38 -1.55 -4.42 11.17
N ILE A 39 -1.17 -4.18 12.43
CA ILE A 39 0.18 -4.46 12.93
C ILE A 39 0.47 -5.95 12.87
N ASP A 40 -0.44 -6.80 13.36
CA ASP A 40 -0.25 -8.25 13.38
C ASP A 40 -0.19 -8.83 11.96
N MET A 41 -0.96 -8.27 11.03
CA MET A 41 -0.89 -8.60 9.61
C MET A 41 0.48 -8.25 9.02
N CYS A 42 0.97 -7.03 9.27
CA CYS A 42 2.28 -6.58 8.76
C CYS A 42 3.45 -7.35 9.38
N ARG A 43 3.37 -7.69 10.68
CA ARG A 43 4.43 -8.41 11.40
C ARG A 43 4.72 -9.79 10.80
N ARG A 44 3.74 -10.42 10.14
CA ARG A 44 3.94 -11.69 9.42
C ARG A 44 4.92 -11.57 8.26
N ILE A 45 5.05 -10.37 7.68
CA ILE A 45 5.92 -10.08 6.53
C ILE A 45 7.20 -9.40 7.01
N PHE A 46 7.04 -8.25 7.67
CA PHE A 46 8.13 -7.33 7.97
C PHE A 46 8.75 -7.56 9.35
N LYS A 47 8.17 -8.43 10.19
CA LYS A 47 8.64 -8.71 11.56
C LYS A 47 8.81 -7.39 12.34
N ASP A 48 9.96 -7.18 12.98
CA ASP A 48 10.28 -5.95 13.70
C ASP A 48 11.12 -4.96 12.88
N SER A 49 11.18 -5.13 11.55
CA SER A 49 11.94 -4.22 10.67
C SER A 49 11.25 -2.86 10.47
N ILE A 50 9.98 -2.75 10.89
CA ILE A 50 9.22 -1.50 10.90
C ILE A 50 8.92 -1.12 12.34
N ASP A 51 9.19 0.14 12.71
CA ASP A 51 8.63 0.75 13.91
C ASP A 51 7.17 1.16 13.64
N TYR A 52 6.26 0.23 13.89
CA TYR A 52 4.82 0.41 13.67
C TYR A 52 4.22 1.56 14.49
N SER A 53 4.83 1.93 15.61
CA SER A 53 4.36 3.04 16.45
C SER A 53 4.48 4.41 15.76
N LYS A 54 5.34 4.50 14.75
CA LYS A 54 5.57 5.71 13.96
C LYS A 54 4.73 5.77 12.68
N VAL A 55 4.03 4.70 12.33
CA VAL A 55 3.26 4.63 11.09
C VAL A 55 1.92 5.34 11.27
N LEU A 56 1.66 6.31 10.40
CA LEU A 56 0.45 7.11 10.40
C LEU A 56 -0.33 6.91 9.11
N ILE A 57 -1.63 6.74 9.24
CA ILE A 57 -2.59 6.79 8.14
C ILE A 57 -3.30 8.15 8.23
N LYS A 58 -3.21 8.96 7.17
CA LYS A 58 -3.82 10.29 7.10
C LYS A 58 -5.00 10.29 6.14
N ARG A 59 -6.03 11.05 6.52
CA ARG A 59 -7.12 11.47 5.64
C ARG A 59 -6.65 12.65 4.80
N SER A 60 -6.66 12.49 3.48
CA SER A 60 -6.34 13.54 2.51
C SER A 60 -7.57 13.91 1.66
N SER A 61 -7.68 15.19 1.31
CA SER A 61 -8.70 15.72 0.39
C SER A 61 -8.33 15.51 -1.08
N THR A 62 -7.05 15.30 -1.40
CA THR A 62 -6.54 15.26 -2.77
C THR A 62 -5.43 14.21 -2.93
N TRP A 63 -5.50 13.51 -4.07
CA TRP A 63 -4.55 12.56 -4.63
C TRP A 63 -3.20 13.25 -4.91
N SER A 64 -2.06 12.67 -4.54
CA SER A 64 -0.76 13.16 -5.02
C SER A 64 0.13 11.98 -5.40
N VAL A 65 0.68 12.08 -6.61
CA VAL A 65 0.83 11.00 -7.58
C VAL A 65 2.21 11.06 -8.23
N PRO A 66 2.62 10.02 -8.94
CA PRO A 66 2.25 9.89 -10.37
C PRO A 66 1.80 8.46 -10.71
N GLY A 67 0.82 8.12 -11.55
CA GLY A 67 -0.38 8.73 -12.13
C GLY A 67 -1.58 7.82 -11.71
N LEU A 68 -2.70 8.36 -11.24
CA LEU A 68 -3.99 8.40 -11.93
C LEU A 68 -4.67 7.05 -12.25
N THR A 69 -4.49 6.02 -11.40
CA THR A 69 -5.51 5.07 -10.89
C THR A 69 -4.81 3.97 -10.06
N GLY A 70 -4.88 4.00 -8.73
CA GLY A 70 -4.29 2.96 -7.88
C GLY A 70 -3.94 3.48 -6.48
N ASN A 71 -4.84 3.21 -5.53
CA ASN A 71 -5.01 3.97 -4.29
C ASN A 71 -3.92 3.72 -3.25
N THR A 72 -2.85 4.54 -3.24
CA THR A 72 -2.11 5.01 -2.05
C THR A 72 -0.73 5.61 -2.42
N PHE A 73 -0.25 6.58 -1.65
CA PHE A 73 1.10 7.13 -1.76
C PHE A 73 1.66 7.37 -0.36
N SER A 74 2.87 6.87 -0.11
CA SER A 74 3.56 6.99 1.17
C SER A 74 4.77 7.95 1.15
N PRO A 75 4.59 9.26 0.85
CA PRO A 75 5.67 10.20 0.96
C PRO A 75 6.04 10.28 2.45
N MET A 76 7.26 9.89 2.77
CA MET A 76 7.84 10.12 4.09
C MET A 76 7.24 9.28 5.22
N GLY A 77 6.98 8.00 4.98
CA GLY A 77 6.59 7.07 6.06
C GLY A 77 5.17 7.29 6.59
N THR A 78 4.28 7.88 5.78
CA THR A 78 2.86 8.09 6.11
C THR A 78 2.00 7.62 4.95
N ILE A 79 0.99 6.78 5.22
CA ILE A 79 0.00 6.35 4.23
C ILE A 79 -1.08 7.43 4.10
N ASN A 80 -1.34 7.92 2.90
CA ASN A 80 -2.42 8.90 2.66
C ASN A 80 -3.60 8.24 1.94
N LEU A 81 -4.77 8.32 2.56
CA LEU A 81 -6.02 7.80 2.03
C LEU A 81 -6.96 8.94 1.65
N THR A 82 -7.77 8.75 0.62
CA THR A 82 -8.90 9.65 0.36
C THR A 82 -9.89 9.58 1.53
N SER A 83 -10.67 10.65 1.73
CA SER A 83 -11.72 10.65 2.77
C SER A 83 -12.64 9.43 2.70
N SER A 84 -13.04 9.02 1.49
CA SER A 84 -13.92 7.85 1.29
C SER A 84 -13.27 6.55 1.78
N LEU A 85 -12.02 6.29 1.38
CA LEU A 85 -11.30 5.07 1.78
C LEU A 85 -10.95 5.07 3.27
N PHE A 86 -10.59 6.24 3.82
CA PHE A 86 -10.30 6.37 5.24
C PHE A 86 -11.52 6.03 6.10
N ASP A 87 -12.71 6.42 5.66
CA ASP A 87 -13.97 6.11 6.34
C ASP A 87 -14.42 4.65 6.12
N GLN A 88 -14.22 4.13 4.90
CA GLN A 88 -14.61 2.77 4.53
C GLN A 88 -13.75 1.71 5.22
N PHE A 89 -12.45 1.97 5.40
CA PHE A 89 -11.48 1.01 5.95
C PHE A 89 -10.88 1.49 7.27
N PRO A 90 -11.66 1.37 8.37
CA PRO A 90 -11.14 1.66 9.72
C PRO A 90 -10.06 0.66 10.15
N ASP A 91 -10.04 -0.54 9.56
CA ASP A 91 -9.05 -1.59 9.77
C ASP A 91 -8.86 -2.42 8.48
N PHE A 92 -7.67 -2.35 7.86
CA PHE A 92 -7.34 -3.08 6.63
C PHE A 92 -7.15 -4.58 6.81
N SER A 93 -6.98 -5.07 8.05
CA SER A 93 -6.92 -6.52 8.32
C SER A 93 -8.31 -7.18 8.31
N ASN A 94 -9.37 -6.36 8.36
CA ASN A 94 -10.76 -6.79 8.38
C ASN A 94 -11.58 -6.08 7.29
N CYS A 95 -11.11 -6.16 6.04
CA CYS A 95 -11.84 -5.65 4.89
C CYS A 95 -13.04 -6.55 4.57
N GLN A 96 -14.24 -6.14 4.96
CA GLN A 96 -15.47 -6.80 4.55
C GLN A 96 -15.77 -6.42 3.09
N ASN A 97 -15.98 -7.43 2.23
CA ASN A 97 -16.43 -7.31 0.83
C ASN A 97 -15.45 -6.69 -0.19
N ASP A 98 -14.40 -5.98 0.24
CA ASP A 98 -13.35 -5.46 -0.65
C ASP A 98 -11.96 -5.92 -0.20
N TYR A 99 -11.60 -7.12 -0.62
CA TYR A 99 -10.29 -7.70 -0.32
C TYR A 99 -9.15 -7.03 -1.08
N SER A 100 -9.42 -6.16 -2.05
CA SER A 100 -8.34 -5.46 -2.75
C SER A 100 -7.61 -4.48 -1.84
N ALA A 101 -8.36 -3.84 -0.92
CA ALA A 101 -7.82 -2.90 0.04
C ALA A 101 -6.74 -3.51 0.97
N GLU A 102 -6.85 -4.80 1.29
CA GLU A 102 -5.90 -5.48 2.18
C GLU A 102 -4.53 -5.71 1.52
N HIS A 103 -4.49 -6.22 0.29
CA HIS A 103 -3.21 -6.42 -0.41
C HIS A 103 -2.60 -5.08 -0.86
N HIS A 104 -3.41 -4.09 -1.24
CA HIS A 104 -2.94 -2.72 -1.49
C HIS A 104 -2.34 -2.08 -0.22
N PHE A 105 -2.93 -2.31 0.95
CA PHE A 105 -2.34 -1.85 2.20
C PHE A 105 -0.98 -2.50 2.47
N ILE A 106 -0.80 -3.78 2.14
CA ILE A 106 0.50 -4.46 2.22
C ILE A 106 1.53 -3.88 1.23
N HIS A 107 1.11 -3.50 0.02
CA HIS A 107 1.95 -2.78 -0.94
C HIS A 107 2.49 -1.49 -0.31
N GLU A 108 1.63 -0.67 0.31
CA GLU A 108 2.07 0.54 0.99
C GLU A 108 2.99 0.29 2.18
N MET A 109 2.70 -0.74 2.95
CA MET A 109 3.56 -1.11 4.07
C MET A 109 4.96 -1.53 3.60
N THR A 110 5.10 -1.99 2.35
CA THR A 110 6.40 -2.17 1.70
C THR A 110 7.13 -0.84 1.50
N HIS A 111 6.44 0.22 1.09
CA HIS A 111 7.03 1.55 0.99
C HIS A 111 7.42 2.13 2.36
N ILE A 112 6.60 1.91 3.38
CA ILE A 112 6.95 2.27 4.77
C ILE A 112 8.22 1.53 5.21
N TRP A 113 8.31 0.23 4.94
CA TRP A 113 9.51 -0.56 5.21
C TRP A 113 10.75 -0.01 4.48
N GLN A 114 10.65 0.22 3.17
CA GLN A 114 11.73 0.80 2.36
C GLN A 114 12.18 2.16 2.90
N TYR A 115 11.23 3.00 3.32
CA TYR A 115 11.50 4.33 3.88
C TYR A 115 12.21 4.24 5.23
N GLN A 116 11.69 3.45 6.18
CA GLN A 116 12.26 3.35 7.52
C GLN A 116 13.63 2.67 7.51
N LEU A 117 13.81 1.61 6.70
CA LEU A 117 15.04 0.84 6.67
C LEU A 117 16.13 1.49 5.78
N GLY A 118 15.73 2.06 4.64
CA GLY A 118 16.64 2.64 3.65
C GLY A 118 16.89 4.14 3.78
N GLY A 119 16.07 4.83 4.57
CA GLY A 119 16.11 6.27 4.73
C GLY A 119 15.35 7.02 3.63
N GLY A 120 14.76 8.16 4.01
CA GLY A 120 13.85 8.89 3.14
C GLY A 120 14.45 9.41 1.84
N VAL A 121 15.71 9.86 1.86
CA VAL A 121 16.39 10.38 0.66
C VAL A 121 16.53 9.30 -0.41
N ARG A 122 16.91 8.08 -0.03
CA ARG A 122 17.03 6.96 -0.97
C ARG A 122 15.67 6.61 -1.57
N HIS A 123 14.64 6.47 -0.73
CA HIS A 123 13.28 6.16 -1.17
C HIS A 123 12.75 7.21 -2.17
N ILE A 124 12.85 8.50 -1.82
CA ILE A 124 12.40 9.61 -2.68
C ILE A 124 13.18 9.65 -3.99
N GLY A 125 14.51 9.44 -3.94
CA GLY A 125 15.35 9.41 -5.13
C GLY A 125 14.95 8.30 -6.11
N GLN A 126 14.58 7.12 -5.61
CA GLN A 126 14.12 6.03 -6.48
C GLN A 126 12.76 6.33 -7.11
N ALA A 127 11.79 6.80 -6.32
CA ALA A 127 10.49 7.20 -6.86
C ALA A 127 10.63 8.30 -7.94
N ALA A 128 11.50 9.29 -7.70
CA ALA A 128 11.78 10.33 -8.70
C ALA A 128 12.39 9.77 -10.00
N MET A 129 13.27 8.76 -9.89
CA MET A 129 13.86 8.10 -11.07
C MET A 129 12.83 7.32 -11.88
N LEU A 130 11.91 6.60 -11.22
CA LEU A 130 10.81 5.90 -11.89
C LEU A 130 9.87 6.88 -12.58
N PHE A 131 9.53 8.00 -11.92
CA PHE A 131 8.72 9.06 -12.51
C PHE A 131 9.36 9.65 -13.77
N ARG A 132 10.65 9.98 -13.72
CA ARG A 132 11.38 10.53 -14.87
C ARG A 132 11.37 9.58 -16.08
N GLN A 133 11.29 8.28 -15.86
CA GLN A 133 11.22 7.26 -16.91
C GLN A 133 9.79 7.01 -17.41
N GLY A 134 8.81 7.76 -16.92
CA GLY A 134 7.41 7.55 -17.24
C GLY A 134 6.82 6.31 -16.57
N GLY A 135 7.48 5.70 -15.58
CA GLY A 135 7.03 4.48 -14.92
C GLY A 135 5.65 4.61 -14.27
N TYR A 136 5.23 5.83 -14.04
CA TYR A 136 4.00 6.23 -13.39
C TYR A 136 2.99 6.90 -14.35
N ILE A 137 3.36 7.04 -15.62
CA ILE A 137 2.55 7.75 -16.63
C ILE A 137 2.19 6.79 -17.76
N CYS A 138 3.15 5.98 -18.18
CA CYS A 138 2.97 4.97 -19.21
C CYS A 138 2.40 3.69 -18.58
N SER A 139 1.47 3.06 -19.30
CA SER A 139 1.02 1.70 -18.99
C SER A 139 1.78 0.66 -19.81
N SER A 140 1.76 -0.57 -19.34
CA SER A 140 2.36 -1.75 -19.96
C SER A 140 1.58 -2.99 -19.57
N ILE A 141 1.59 -4.00 -20.43
CA ILE A 141 0.96 -5.29 -20.13
C ILE A 141 2.00 -6.21 -19.48
N SER A 142 1.96 -6.32 -18.16
CA SER A 142 2.75 -7.28 -17.40
C SER A 142 2.19 -8.70 -17.56
N PRO A 143 3.02 -9.71 -17.86
CA PRO A 143 2.62 -11.12 -17.83
C PRO A 143 2.06 -11.56 -16.47
N ASP A 144 2.52 -10.92 -15.39
CA ASP A 144 2.19 -11.26 -14.02
C ASP A 144 0.94 -10.57 -13.48
N TYR A 145 0.46 -9.49 -14.10
CA TYR A 145 -0.70 -8.74 -13.61
C TYR A 145 -1.69 -8.31 -14.70
N GLY A 146 -1.19 -8.01 -15.89
CA GLY A 146 -1.95 -7.42 -17.01
C GLY A 146 -1.60 -5.95 -17.21
N ASP A 147 -2.58 -5.18 -17.68
CA ASP A 147 -2.45 -3.74 -17.89
C ASP A 147 -2.26 -3.00 -16.55
N ASP A 148 -1.14 -2.31 -16.43
CA ASP A 148 -0.73 -1.54 -15.25
C ASP A 148 0.34 -0.51 -15.61
N TYR A 149 0.70 0.37 -14.69
CA TYR A 149 1.81 1.30 -14.86
C TYR A 149 3.15 0.57 -15.05
N THR A 150 4.00 1.11 -15.92
CA THR A 150 5.27 0.43 -16.28
C THR A 150 6.20 0.23 -15.08
N ALA A 151 6.11 1.06 -14.03
CA ALA A 151 6.89 0.86 -12.80
C ALA A 151 6.58 -0.48 -12.11
N TYR A 152 5.35 -1.00 -12.26
CA TYR A 152 4.88 -2.26 -11.68
C TYR A 152 5.15 -3.47 -12.56
N TYR A 153 5.71 -3.27 -13.76
CA TYR A 153 5.92 -4.34 -14.72
C TYR A 153 6.74 -5.46 -14.07
N THR A 154 6.18 -6.67 -14.03
CA THR A 154 6.85 -7.89 -13.59
C THR A 154 6.63 -9.04 -14.59
N ASP A 155 7.65 -9.87 -14.78
CA ASP A 155 7.59 -11.14 -15.51
C ASP A 155 8.45 -12.19 -14.77
N LEU A 156 7.92 -12.67 -13.65
CA LEU A 156 8.55 -13.61 -12.72
C LEU A 156 8.68 -15.02 -13.29
N THR A 157 7.98 -15.31 -14.39
CA THR A 157 8.08 -16.60 -15.09
C THR A 157 9.02 -16.57 -16.29
N GLY A 158 9.38 -15.38 -16.77
CA GLY A 158 10.31 -15.15 -17.87
C GLY A 158 11.51 -14.33 -17.42
N LYS A 159 11.60 -13.08 -17.87
CA LYS A 159 12.83 -12.27 -17.75
C LYS A 159 13.29 -11.99 -16.31
N HIS A 160 12.41 -12.13 -15.31
CA HIS A 160 12.75 -11.89 -13.90
C HIS A 160 12.88 -13.19 -13.08
N VAL A 161 12.87 -14.37 -13.70
CA VAL A 161 12.84 -15.67 -12.98
C VAL A 161 14.00 -15.89 -12.01
N ASP A 162 15.19 -15.38 -12.34
CA ASP A 162 16.40 -15.53 -11.52
C ASP A 162 16.78 -14.24 -10.77
N ARG A 163 16.02 -13.17 -10.98
CA ARG A 163 16.28 -11.86 -10.40
C ARG A 163 16.07 -11.92 -8.88
N LYS A 164 17.02 -11.39 -8.11
CA LYS A 164 16.96 -11.31 -6.66
C LYS A 164 16.08 -10.15 -6.22
N PHE A 165 15.50 -10.25 -5.01
CA PHE A 165 14.55 -9.26 -4.52
C PHE A 165 15.06 -7.80 -4.56
N HIS A 166 16.34 -7.56 -4.26
CA HIS A 166 16.92 -6.22 -4.27
C HIS A 166 17.18 -5.65 -5.68
N GLU A 167 17.16 -6.49 -6.71
CA GLU A 167 17.33 -6.07 -8.11
C GLU A 167 16.02 -5.55 -8.72
N PHE A 168 14.90 -5.70 -8.02
CA PHE A 168 13.64 -5.08 -8.37
C PHE A 168 13.60 -3.61 -7.92
N ASN A 169 12.88 -2.79 -8.66
CA ASN A 169 12.64 -1.40 -8.27
C ASN A 169 11.63 -1.30 -7.12
N LEU A 170 11.42 -0.07 -6.63
CA LEU A 170 10.54 0.23 -5.50
C LEU A 170 9.14 -0.39 -5.61
N GLU A 171 8.49 -0.21 -6.77
CA GLU A 171 7.10 -0.65 -7.02
C GLU A 171 7.02 -2.15 -7.25
N GLN A 172 7.98 -2.70 -8.00
CA GLN A 172 8.07 -4.15 -8.22
C GLN A 172 8.25 -4.93 -6.93
N GLN A 173 9.02 -4.41 -5.97
CA GLN A 173 9.13 -5.04 -4.65
C GLN A 173 7.80 -5.05 -3.91
N GLY A 174 7.05 -3.95 -3.95
CA GLY A 174 5.69 -3.88 -3.41
C GLY A 174 4.78 -4.92 -4.05
N ARG A 175 4.76 -4.98 -5.39
CA ARG A 175 4.04 -5.98 -6.19
C ARG A 175 4.35 -7.42 -5.77
N ILE A 176 5.63 -7.75 -5.58
CA ILE A 176 6.05 -9.10 -5.21
C ILE A 176 5.57 -9.47 -3.80
N ILE A 177 5.67 -8.54 -2.84
CA ILE A 177 5.24 -8.77 -1.46
C ILE A 177 3.70 -8.89 -1.37
N GLU A 178 2.94 -8.06 -2.08
CA GLU A 178 1.48 -8.17 -2.07
C GLU A 178 1.01 -9.48 -2.72
N LEU A 179 1.62 -9.94 -3.82
CA LEU A 179 1.30 -11.23 -4.45
C LEU A 179 1.57 -12.40 -3.49
N TRP A 180 2.67 -12.33 -2.73
CA TRP A 180 2.98 -13.33 -1.70
C TRP A 180 1.92 -13.34 -0.59
N HIS A 181 1.62 -12.18 -0.02
CA HIS A 181 0.64 -12.05 1.06
C HIS A 181 -0.73 -12.58 0.63
N ASP A 182 -1.14 -12.21 -0.58
CA ASP A 182 -2.40 -12.62 -1.17
C ASP A 182 -2.50 -14.14 -1.36
N ALA A 183 -1.44 -14.75 -1.89
CA ALA A 183 -1.38 -16.18 -2.11
C ALA A 183 -1.37 -16.97 -0.79
N VAL A 184 -0.68 -16.49 0.23
CA VAL A 184 -0.47 -17.20 1.50
C VAL A 184 -1.63 -17.00 2.47
N TYR A 185 -2.07 -15.77 2.70
CA TYR A 185 -2.97 -15.42 3.80
C TYR A 185 -4.41 -15.13 3.38
N MET A 186 -4.69 -14.93 2.09
CA MET A 186 -6.01 -14.51 1.59
C MET A 186 -6.79 -15.60 0.85
N GLN A 187 -6.46 -16.88 1.07
CA GLN A 187 -7.01 -18.02 0.33
C GLN A 187 -8.55 -18.16 0.39
N HIS A 188 -9.17 -17.68 1.47
CA HIS A 188 -10.63 -17.72 1.66
C HIS A 188 -11.33 -16.39 1.32
N LYS A 189 -10.56 -15.36 0.98
CA LYS A 189 -11.02 -13.98 0.77
C LYS A 189 -11.28 -13.72 -0.71
N SER A 190 -12.48 -14.10 -1.18
CA SER A 190 -12.88 -14.04 -2.60
C SER A 190 -11.88 -14.77 -3.53
N PRO A 191 -11.78 -16.11 -3.44
CA PRO A 191 -10.75 -16.88 -4.13
C PRO A 191 -10.82 -16.81 -5.67
N LYS A 192 -11.96 -16.39 -6.23
CA LYS A 192 -12.18 -16.29 -7.68
C LYS A 192 -11.70 -14.97 -8.29
N ARG A 193 -11.26 -13.99 -7.48
CA ARG A 193 -10.76 -12.72 -8.03
C ARG A 193 -9.48 -12.94 -8.81
N ARG A 194 -9.33 -12.21 -9.91
CA ARG A 194 -8.19 -12.32 -10.84
C ARG A 194 -6.84 -12.24 -10.13
N HIS A 195 -6.68 -11.27 -9.21
CA HIS A 195 -5.46 -11.08 -8.44
C HIS A 195 -5.09 -12.33 -7.64
N HIS A 196 -6.05 -13.01 -7.00
CA HIS A 196 -5.76 -14.21 -6.21
C HIS A 196 -5.34 -15.40 -7.06
N ILE A 197 -6.06 -15.66 -8.16
CA ILE A 197 -5.73 -16.73 -9.10
C ILE A 197 -4.28 -16.56 -9.58
N GLN A 198 -3.91 -15.34 -9.92
CA GLN A 198 -2.58 -15.00 -10.39
C GLN A 198 -1.52 -15.12 -9.28
N SER A 199 -1.83 -14.64 -8.07
CA SER A 199 -0.96 -14.78 -6.89
C SER A 199 -0.65 -16.25 -6.59
N ARG A 200 -1.67 -17.12 -6.65
CA ARG A 200 -1.51 -18.57 -6.47
C ARG A 200 -0.68 -19.22 -7.57
N LYS A 201 -0.85 -18.79 -8.83
CA LYS A 201 -0.04 -19.26 -9.97
C LYS A 201 1.44 -18.91 -9.82
N LEU A 202 1.74 -17.72 -9.29
CA LEU A 202 3.11 -17.21 -9.17
C LEU A 202 3.81 -17.58 -7.86
N LEU A 203 3.11 -18.19 -6.89
CA LEU A 203 3.59 -18.39 -5.52
C LEU A 203 5.00 -18.97 -5.44
N GLY A 204 5.31 -20.02 -6.19
CA GLY A 204 6.64 -20.65 -6.13
C GLY A 204 7.79 -19.74 -6.64
N TYR A 205 7.51 -18.85 -7.59
CA TYR A 205 8.48 -17.85 -8.08
C TYR A 205 8.65 -16.73 -7.06
N VAL A 206 7.53 -16.25 -6.50
CA VAL A 206 7.52 -15.21 -5.48
C VAL A 206 8.24 -15.67 -4.21
N GLU A 207 8.00 -16.89 -3.73
CA GLU A 207 8.71 -17.48 -2.57
C GLU A 207 10.21 -17.62 -2.82
N ARG A 208 10.61 -17.98 -4.05
CA ARG A 208 12.03 -18.04 -4.42
C ARG A 208 12.68 -16.66 -4.34
N THR A 209 12.01 -15.64 -4.89
CA THR A 209 12.50 -14.25 -4.87
C THR A 209 12.58 -13.71 -3.44
N LEU A 210 11.57 -13.99 -2.61
CA LEU A 210 11.46 -13.47 -1.24
C LEU A 210 12.19 -14.30 -0.18
N ARG A 211 12.77 -15.46 -0.52
CA ARG A 211 13.37 -16.41 0.44
C ARG A 211 14.24 -15.73 1.49
N GLU A 212 15.22 -14.95 1.05
CA GLU A 212 16.17 -14.27 1.96
C GLU A 212 15.48 -13.15 2.76
N PHE A 213 14.57 -12.41 2.12
CA PHE A 213 13.83 -11.33 2.75
C PHE A 213 12.93 -11.85 3.89
N LEU A 214 12.22 -12.96 3.68
CA LEU A 214 11.35 -13.55 4.70
C LEU A 214 12.14 -14.11 5.89
N LEU A 215 13.42 -14.45 5.70
CA LEU A 215 14.33 -14.82 6.79
C LEU A 215 14.72 -13.60 7.62
N ASN A 216 15.15 -12.51 6.97
CA ASN A 216 15.60 -11.30 7.66
C ASN A 216 15.17 -10.01 6.95
N PRO A 217 13.94 -9.51 7.17
CA PRO A 217 13.46 -8.28 6.54
C PRO A 217 14.19 -7.03 7.04
N SER A 218 14.98 -7.11 8.11
CA SER A 218 15.82 -6.02 8.61
C SER A 218 17.15 -5.89 7.86
N ASP A 219 17.48 -6.83 6.97
CA ASP A 219 18.71 -6.77 6.17
C ASP A 219 18.57 -5.72 5.05
N LYS A 220 19.38 -4.67 5.15
CA LYS A 220 19.42 -3.56 4.17
C LYS A 220 19.80 -4.02 2.77
N LYS A 221 20.37 -5.21 2.59
CA LYS A 221 20.65 -5.78 1.26
C LYS A 221 19.37 -5.96 0.45
N HIS A 222 18.21 -6.11 1.09
CA HIS A 222 16.91 -6.30 0.43
C HIS A 222 16.34 -5.02 -0.16
N LEU A 223 16.82 -3.85 0.27
CA LEU A 223 16.32 -2.58 -0.26
C LEU A 223 16.59 -2.48 -1.76
N PRO A 224 15.66 -1.86 -2.51
CA PRO A 224 15.72 -1.82 -3.97
C PRO A 224 17.02 -1.14 -4.42
N GLN A 225 17.72 -1.76 -5.38
CA GLN A 225 18.95 -1.24 -5.98
C GLN A 225 18.69 -0.75 -7.41
N SER A 226 17.72 -1.37 -8.09
CA SER A 226 17.28 -0.90 -9.41
C SER A 226 16.48 0.39 -9.28
N GLN A 227 16.80 1.34 -10.17
CA GLN A 227 16.05 2.58 -10.37
C GLN A 227 15.37 2.59 -11.74
N ILE A 228 15.30 1.44 -12.41
CA ILE A 228 14.91 1.33 -13.81
C ILE A 228 13.46 0.83 -13.90
N VAL A 229 12.74 1.39 -14.87
CA VAL A 229 11.44 0.91 -15.32
C VAL A 229 11.67 -0.17 -16.37
N ASP A 230 11.38 -1.43 -16.03
CA ASP A 230 11.46 -2.53 -17.00
C ASP A 230 10.30 -2.43 -18.01
N LYS A 231 10.59 -2.67 -19.29
CA LYS A 231 9.61 -2.65 -20.37
C LYS A 231 9.31 -4.07 -20.88
N PRO A 232 8.15 -4.31 -21.53
CA PRO A 232 7.85 -5.58 -22.18
C PRO A 232 8.97 -6.07 -23.09
#